data_AF-A0A1D3CZS3-F1
#
_entry.id   AF-A0A1D3CZS3-F1
#
_cell.length_a   1.000
_cell.length_b   1.000
_cell.length_c   1.000
_cell.angle_alpha   90.00
_cell.angle_beta   90.00
_cell.angle_gamma   90.00
#
_symmetry.space_group_name_H-M   'P 1'
#
loop_
_entity.id
_entity.type
_entity.pdbx_description
1 polymer ?
#
loop_
_entity_poly.entity_id
_entity_poly.type
_entity_poly.pdbx_seq_one_letter_code
_entity_poly.pdbx_strand_id
1 'polypeptide(L)'
;MASGMPVNESCVTTFNDLKLRHSCKWIIFKIDHDEIIVEKQGSGDASTLKSELPPSDCRYAVYDEGQRIHFILWSPDVAPVKPRMIYSSSKDALAKKLEGTVATTLEAHEIGDLCTLH
;
A
#
# COMPACT_ATOMS: atom_id res chain seq x y z
N MET A 1 21.41 -2.91 7.98
CA MET A 1 20.68 -4.17 8.12
C MET A 1 19.35 -3.98 7.40
N ALA A 2 19.26 -4.43 6.15
CA ALA A 2 18.03 -4.35 5.37
C ALA A 2 17.34 -5.71 5.50
N SER A 3 16.58 -5.89 6.58
CA SER A 3 15.65 -7.01 6.68
C SER A 3 14.40 -6.59 5.94
N GLY A 4 14.18 -7.14 4.76
CA GLY A 4 12.87 -7.04 4.13
C GLY A 4 11.84 -7.69 5.04
N MET A 5 10.80 -6.93 5.41
CA MET A 5 9.74 -7.42 6.29
C MET A 5 9.09 -8.64 5.65
N PRO A 6 8.85 -9.73 6.40
CA PRO A 6 7.99 -10.81 5.94
C PRO A 6 6.65 -10.25 5.45
N VAL A 7 6.30 -10.60 4.22
CA VAL A 7 4.98 -10.31 3.67
C VAL A 7 4.07 -11.44 4.09
N ASN A 8 3.05 -11.14 4.89
CA ASN A 8 2.06 -12.13 5.29
C ASN A 8 1.36 -12.70 4.05
N GLU A 9 1.11 -14.00 4.04
CA GLU A 9 0.46 -14.71 2.93
C GLU A 9 -0.92 -14.11 2.60
N SER A 10 -1.60 -13.53 3.60
CA SER A 10 -2.86 -12.81 3.41
C SER A 10 -2.74 -11.68 2.40
N CYS A 11 -1.58 -11.01 2.29
CA CYS A 11 -1.38 -9.97 1.29
C CYS A 11 -1.44 -10.53 -0.13
N VAL A 12 -0.80 -11.68 -0.35
CA VAL A 12 -0.77 -12.35 -1.65
C VAL A 12 -2.15 -12.91 -1.99
N THR A 13 -2.84 -13.51 -1.00
CA THR A 13 -4.21 -14.02 -1.18
C THR A 13 -5.19 -12.90 -1.53
N THR A 14 -5.21 -11.81 -0.77
CA THR A 14 -6.09 -10.66 -1.05
C THR A 14 -5.79 -10.04 -2.41
N PHE A 15 -4.51 -9.92 -2.77
CA PHE A 15 -4.11 -9.39 -4.07
C PHE A 15 -4.52 -10.30 -5.22
N ASN A 16 -4.41 -11.63 -5.05
CA ASN A 16 -4.85 -12.59 -6.04
C ASN A 16 -6.38 -12.59 -6.20
N ASP A 17 -7.14 -12.43 -5.11
CA ASP A 17 -8.60 -12.26 -5.17
C ASP A 17 -8.98 -10.96 -5.90
N LEU A 18 -8.24 -9.86 -5.65
CA LEU A 18 -8.40 -8.62 -6.40
C LEU A 18 -8.19 -8.85 -7.91
N LYS A 19 -7.14 -9.57 -8.31
CA LYS A 19 -6.81 -9.82 -9.71
C LYS A 19 -7.78 -10.79 -10.40
N LEU A 20 -8.18 -11.87 -9.72
CA LEU A 20 -9.10 -12.86 -10.30
C LEU A 20 -10.53 -12.35 -10.35
N ARG A 21 -10.97 -11.69 -9.27
CA ARG A 21 -12.38 -11.38 -9.04
C ARG A 21 -12.73 -9.95 -9.46
N HIS A 22 -11.74 -9.08 -9.66
CA HIS A 22 -11.88 -7.64 -9.90
C HIS A 22 -12.90 -6.97 -8.95
N SER A 23 -13.10 -7.58 -7.76
CA SER A 23 -14.14 -7.20 -6.80
C SER A 23 -13.62 -6.27 -5.72
N CYS A 24 -12.32 -5.96 -5.69
CA CYS A 24 -11.71 -4.93 -4.88
C CYS A 24 -10.95 -3.98 -5.81
N LYS A 25 -11.10 -2.67 -5.62
CA LYS A 25 -10.37 -1.62 -6.34
C LYS A 25 -9.13 -1.18 -5.57
N TRP A 26 -9.13 -1.33 -4.25
CA TRP A 26 -7.98 -0.98 -3.43
C TRP A 26 -7.81 -1.87 -2.20
N ILE A 27 -6.57 -1.92 -1.72
CA ILE A 27 -6.15 -2.65 -0.53
C ILE A 27 -5.19 -1.76 0.25
N ILE A 28 -5.39 -1.68 1.56
CA ILE A 28 -4.52 -0.99 2.51
C ILE A 28 -3.80 -2.06 3.33
N PHE A 29 -2.47 -2.00 3.30
CA PHE A 29 -1.58 -2.80 4.12
C PHE A 29 -0.92 -1.91 5.17
N LYS A 30 -0.64 -2.51 6.32
CA LYS A 30 0.18 -1.89 7.35
C LYS A 30 1.32 -2.82 7.74
N ILE A 31 2.37 -2.24 8.28
CA ILE A 31 3.43 -2.98 8.94
C ILE A 31 3.13 -2.99 10.42
N ASP A 32 2.95 -4.19 10.98
CA ASP A 32 2.79 -4.42 12.41
C ASP A 32 3.89 -5.37 12.88
N HIS A 33 4.63 -5.00 13.93
CA HIS A 33 5.65 -5.87 14.52
C HIS A 33 6.67 -6.47 13.52
N ASP A 34 7.11 -5.69 12.54
CA ASP A 34 8.04 -6.11 11.47
C ASP A 34 7.41 -7.03 10.40
N GLU A 35 6.08 -7.13 10.33
CA GLU A 35 5.37 -7.96 9.34
C GLU A 35 4.33 -7.15 8.56
N ILE A 36 4.22 -7.39 7.25
CA ILE A 36 3.24 -6.72 6.39
C ILE A 36 1.92 -7.48 6.46
N ILE A 37 0.88 -6.82 6.97
CA ILE A 37 -0.46 -7.37 7.13
C ILE A 37 -1.50 -6.52 6.38
N VAL A 38 -2.59 -7.16 5.97
CA VAL A 38 -3.73 -6.49 5.34
C VAL A 38 -4.53 -5.80 6.44
N GLU A 39 -4.68 -4.49 6.36
CA GLU A 39 -5.54 -3.74 7.29
C GLU A 39 -6.95 -3.63 6.75
N LYS A 40 -7.09 -3.28 5.47
CA LYS A 40 -8.40 -3.07 4.85
C LYS A 40 -8.35 -3.36 3.36
N GLN A 41 -9.48 -3.75 2.79
CA GLN A 41 -9.66 -3.91 1.35
C GLN A 41 -11.05 -3.44 0.98
N GLY A 42 -11.21 -2.89 -0.21
CA GLY A 42 -12.48 -2.35 -0.65
C GLY A 42 -12.56 -2.14 -2.15
N SER A 43 -13.78 -1.93 -2.62
CA SER A 43 -14.10 -1.66 -4.03
C SER A 43 -14.46 -0.21 -4.32
N GLY A 44 -14.12 0.70 -3.42
CA GLY A 44 -14.37 2.14 -3.58
C GLY A 44 -13.37 2.81 -4.52
N ASP A 45 -13.55 4.09 -4.78
CA ASP A 45 -12.61 4.87 -5.58
C ASP A 45 -11.41 5.36 -4.74
N ALA A 46 -10.39 5.90 -5.39
CA ALA A 46 -9.23 6.54 -4.72
C ALA A 46 -9.67 7.59 -3.66
N SER A 47 -10.85 8.18 -3.84
CA SER A 47 -11.48 9.09 -2.90
C SER A 47 -11.87 8.46 -1.55
N THR A 48 -12.23 7.18 -1.53
CA THR A 48 -12.50 6.45 -0.29
C THR A 48 -11.18 6.09 0.39
N LEU A 49 -10.19 5.67 -0.40
CA LEU A 49 -8.86 5.35 0.08
C LEU A 49 -8.21 6.54 0.80
N LYS A 50 -8.22 7.73 0.18
CA LYS A 50 -7.67 8.95 0.80
C LYS A 50 -8.37 9.34 2.11
N SER A 51 -9.64 8.99 2.28
CA SER A 51 -10.39 9.23 3.52
C SER A 51 -10.10 8.21 4.62
N GLU A 52 -9.61 7.02 4.25
CA GLU A 52 -9.21 5.95 5.17
C GLU A 52 -7.74 6.05 5.62
N LEU A 53 -6.95 6.90 4.95
CA LEU A 53 -5.55 7.13 5.29
C LEU A 53 -5.44 8.06 6.52
N PRO A 54 -4.82 7.60 7.62
CA PRO A 54 -4.65 8.42 8.81
C PRO A 54 -3.57 9.48 8.58
N PRO A 55 -3.75 10.71 9.09
CA PRO A 55 -2.76 11.75 8.96
C PRO A 55 -1.51 11.50 9.82
N SER A 56 -1.59 10.69 10.89
CA SER A 56 -0.47 10.47 11.83
C SER A 56 0.31 9.17 11.66
N ASP A 57 -0.10 8.29 10.73
CA ASP A 57 0.49 6.97 10.56
C ASP A 57 0.83 6.67 9.10
N CYS A 58 1.87 5.86 8.89
CA CYS A 58 2.25 5.38 7.58
C CYS A 58 1.43 4.14 7.20
N ARG A 59 1.07 4.01 5.92
CA ARG A 59 0.39 2.83 5.38
C ARG A 59 0.82 2.57 3.94
N TYR A 60 0.68 1.34 3.49
CA TYR A 60 0.72 1.05 2.07
C TYR A 60 -0.70 0.94 1.55
N ALA A 61 -0.92 1.51 0.38
CA ALA A 61 -2.13 1.42 -0.38
C ALA A 61 -1.79 0.79 -1.73
N VAL A 62 -2.67 -0.05 -2.22
CA VAL A 62 -2.60 -0.59 -3.57
C VAL A 62 -3.92 -0.28 -4.21
N TYR A 63 -3.87 0.33 -5.39
CA TYR A 63 -5.03 0.68 -6.18
C TYR A 63 -4.93 -0.02 -7.53
N ASP A 64 -5.95 -0.79 -7.88
CA ASP A 64 -6.07 -1.45 -9.16
C ASP A 64 -6.96 -0.61 -10.08
N GLU A 65 -6.37 -0.14 -11.17
CA GLU A 65 -7.08 0.54 -12.26
C GLU A 65 -7.52 -0.47 -13.35
N GLY A 66 -7.58 -1.76 -13.04
CA GLY A 66 -7.90 -2.86 -13.96
C GLY A 66 -6.80 -3.19 -14.98
N GLN A 67 -6.17 -2.18 -15.59
CA GLN A 67 -5.03 -2.37 -16.51
C GLN A 67 -3.67 -2.21 -15.81
N ARG A 68 -3.62 -1.41 -14.74
CA ARG A 68 -2.39 -1.04 -14.04
C ARG A 68 -2.64 -1.03 -12.55
N ILE A 69 -1.68 -1.58 -11.80
CA ILE A 69 -1.71 -1.53 -10.35
C ILE A 69 -0.77 -0.43 -9.87
N HIS A 70 -1.34 0.49 -9.11
CA HIS A 70 -0.64 1.58 -8.46
C HIS A 70 -0.37 1.19 -7.02
N PHE A 71 0.90 1.12 -6.68
CA PHE A 71 1.34 0.94 -5.31
C PHE A 71 1.63 2.32 -4.72
N ILE A 72 0.95 2.68 -3.65
CA ILE A 72 1.02 3.98 -3.00
C ILE A 72 1.58 3.78 -1.60
N LEU A 73 2.74 4.34 -1.31
CA LEU A 73 3.26 4.45 0.04
C LEU A 73 2.78 5.77 0.64
N TRP A 74 1.91 5.69 1.65
CA TRP A 74 1.50 6.83 2.46
C TRP A 74 2.45 7.01 3.63
N SER A 75 3.16 8.13 3.67
CA SER A 75 4.16 8.47 4.69
C SER A 75 4.06 9.94 5.08
N PRO A 76 3.10 10.30 5.95
CA PRO A 76 2.90 11.69 6.32
C PRO A 76 4.10 12.22 7.13
N ASP A 77 4.45 13.50 6.95
CA ASP A 77 5.64 14.07 7.60
C ASP A 77 5.48 14.20 9.13
N VAL A 78 4.24 14.19 9.62
CA VAL A 78 3.90 14.12 11.05
C VAL A 78 4.07 12.71 11.65
N ALA A 79 4.21 11.66 10.82
CA ALA A 79 4.46 10.31 11.33
C ALA A 79 5.89 10.21 11.93
N PRO A 80 6.08 9.34 12.93
CA PRO A 80 7.40 9.19 13.53
C PRO A 80 8.44 8.68 12.52
N VAL A 81 9.71 9.08 12.70
CA VAL A 81 10.79 8.72 11.77
C VAL A 81 10.98 7.19 11.66
N LYS A 82 10.70 6.46 12.74
CA LYS A 82 10.82 5.00 12.82
C LYS A 82 9.93 4.29 11.78
N PRO A 83 8.58 4.45 11.79
CA PRO A 83 7.75 3.87 10.75
C PRO A 83 8.12 4.39 9.37
N ARG A 84 8.39 5.69 9.17
CA ARG A 84 8.81 6.18 7.83
C ARG A 84 10.02 5.42 7.29
N MET A 85 11.03 5.18 8.13
CA MET A 85 12.21 4.42 7.75
C MET A 85 11.91 2.94 7.46
N ILE A 86 11.07 2.31 8.30
CA ILE A 86 10.64 0.92 8.14
C ILE A 86 9.84 0.77 6.85
N TYR A 87 8.82 1.60 6.62
CA TYR A 87 8.00 1.57 5.42
C TYR A 87 8.80 1.87 4.15
N SER A 88 9.75 2.81 4.18
CA SER A 88 10.61 3.07 3.03
C SER A 88 11.54 1.88 2.74
N SER A 89 12.09 1.22 3.77
CA SER A 89 12.97 0.05 3.61
C SER A 89 12.22 -1.21 3.18
N SER A 90 10.95 -1.32 3.55
CA SER A 90 10.14 -2.54 3.37
C SER A 90 9.33 -2.52 2.08
N LYS A 91 9.22 -1.36 1.42
CA LYS A 91 8.52 -1.24 0.14
C LYS A 91 9.13 -2.16 -0.90
N ASP A 92 10.46 -2.35 -0.87
CA ASP A 92 11.18 -3.22 -1.82
C ASP A 92 10.76 -4.69 -1.66
N ALA A 93 10.57 -5.16 -0.42
CA ALA A 93 10.14 -6.52 -0.14
C ALA A 93 8.71 -6.79 -0.66
N LEU A 94 7.81 -5.84 -0.43
CA LEU A 94 6.43 -5.91 -0.91
C LEU A 94 6.37 -5.77 -2.44
N ALA A 95 7.09 -4.79 -3.00
CA ALA A 95 7.20 -4.58 -4.43
C ALA A 95 7.75 -5.82 -5.12
N LYS A 96 8.78 -6.49 -4.60
CA LYS A 96 9.28 -7.77 -5.13
C LYS A 96 8.23 -8.87 -5.13
N LYS A 97 7.44 -8.97 -4.06
CA LYS A 97 6.34 -9.95 -3.99
C LYS A 97 5.25 -9.66 -5.01
N LEU A 98 5.09 -8.37 -5.38
CA LEU A 98 4.08 -7.86 -6.29
C LEU A 98 4.64 -7.48 -7.69
N GLU A 99 5.92 -7.75 -7.96
CA GLU A 99 6.72 -7.15 -9.06
C GLU A 99 6.15 -7.47 -10.44
N GLY A 100 5.49 -8.62 -10.57
CA GLY A 100 4.80 -9.00 -11.81
C GLY A 100 3.50 -8.25 -12.08
N THR A 101 3.05 -7.36 -11.19
CA THR A 101 1.71 -6.74 -11.29
C THR A 101 1.67 -5.25 -10.95
N VAL A 102 2.56 -4.74 -10.09
CA VAL A 102 2.65 -3.29 -9.81
C VAL A 102 3.24 -2.57 -11.02
N ALA A 103 2.44 -1.70 -11.64
CA ALA A 103 2.84 -0.91 -12.79
C ALA A 103 3.55 0.39 -12.37
N THR A 104 3.18 0.97 -11.23
CA THR A 104 3.74 2.24 -10.76
C THR A 104 3.77 2.29 -9.24
N THR A 105 4.91 2.63 -8.66
CA THR A 105 5.06 2.94 -7.23
C THR A 105 5.04 4.45 -7.04
N LEU A 106 4.19 4.94 -6.14
CA LEU A 106 4.01 6.34 -5.80
C LEU A 106 4.23 6.51 -4.29
N GLU A 107 4.90 7.58 -3.89
CA GLU A 107 5.16 7.89 -2.47
C GLU A 107 4.45 9.21 -2.16
N ALA A 108 3.40 9.14 -1.33
CA ALA A 108 2.58 10.28 -0.95
C ALA A 108 2.89 10.67 0.49
N HIS A 109 3.24 11.94 0.69
CA HIS A 109 3.55 12.50 2.01
C HIS A 109 2.42 13.39 2.53
N GLU A 110 1.52 13.79 1.63
CA GLU A 110 0.36 14.61 1.95
C GLU A 110 -0.81 14.23 1.04
N ILE A 111 -2.01 14.65 1.44
CA ILE A 111 -3.25 14.31 0.72
C ILE A 111 -3.21 14.92 -0.70
N GLY A 112 -2.43 16.00 -0.88
CA GLY A 112 -2.18 16.65 -2.17
C GLY A 112 -1.46 15.76 -3.19
N ASP A 113 -0.52 14.91 -2.77
CA ASP A 113 0.20 13.98 -3.68
C ASP A 113 -0.75 12.96 -4.32
N LEU A 114 -1.80 12.57 -3.58
CA LEU A 114 -2.81 11.60 -4.05
C LEU A 114 -3.74 12.18 -5.13
N CYS A 115 -3.67 13.49 -5.39
CA CYS A 115 -4.44 14.15 -6.46
C CYS A 115 -4.08 13.62 -7.87
N THR A 116 -2.92 12.96 -8.00
CA THR A 116 -2.46 12.34 -9.25
C THR A 116 -3.21 11.07 -9.66
N LEU A 117 -4.00 10.48 -8.75
CA LEU A 117 -4.91 9.38 -9.05
C LEU A 117 -6.19 9.97 -9.67
N HIS A 118 -6.16 10.23 -10.98
CA HIS A 118 -7.28 10.74 -11.76
C HIS A 118 -8.14 9.60 -12.33
#